data_AF-X1LJS1-F1
#
_entry.id   AF-X1LJS1-F1
#
_cell.length_a   1.000
_cell.length_b   1.000
_cell.length_c   1.000
_cell.angle_alpha   90.00
_cell.angle_beta   90.00
_cell.angle_gamma   90.00
#
_symmetry.space_group_name_H-M   'P 1'
#
loop_
_entity.id
_entity.type
_entity.pdbx_description
1 polymer ?
#
loop_
_entity_poly.entity_id
_entity_poly.type
_entity_poly.pdbx_seq_one_letter_code
_entity_poly.pdbx_strand_id
1 'polypeptide(L)'
;TFYREGKKIIHKIDTLDLEGDNLVGIYYRVKSTHREYITRPYYYSYELDQALPQDIPDVENAVLEATIIIPILKDGKFVGMTGMDVPMENFQDIVEEINPLKGSYTFLVANNGHFVAHPNKKLINQSIAKLNPDENAKFKFEAKIRTGEKFSFLTRRTKFGKKTYVSFAPLSIGRTNSPWSVGIVVPMNLIMEEANKTFFISITVGLIGLIILTIILWFISHNITLPLKDTTLLLKNLARGNIQESNRLVIRSRDEIGEMTRSANILLDESNRTTNFAR
;
A
#
# COMPACT_ATOMS: atom_id res chain seq x y z
N THR A 1 -47.76 -3.18 -9.75
CA THR A 1 -46.58 -3.59 -8.98
C THR A 1 -46.94 -4.66 -7.98
N PHE A 2 -46.13 -5.72 -7.90
CA PHE A 2 -46.23 -6.74 -6.86
C PHE A 2 -45.02 -6.61 -5.94
N TYR A 3 -45.25 -6.47 -4.63
CA TYR A 3 -44.20 -6.51 -3.63
C TYR A 3 -44.21 -7.86 -2.93
N ARG A 4 -43.02 -8.48 -2.85
CA ARG A 4 -42.83 -9.80 -2.23
C ARG A 4 -41.75 -9.68 -1.16
N GLU A 5 -42.09 -10.09 0.04
CA GLU A 5 -41.14 -10.27 1.14
C GLU A 5 -41.05 -11.76 1.45
N GLY A 6 -39.85 -12.34 1.32
CA GLY A 6 -39.64 -13.78 1.47
C GLY A 6 -40.52 -14.62 0.51
N LYS A 7 -41.39 -15.47 1.07
CA LYS A 7 -42.29 -16.36 0.29
C LYS A 7 -43.71 -15.80 0.10
N LYS A 8 -44.03 -14.61 0.61
CA LYS A 8 -45.39 -14.03 0.55
C LYS A 8 -45.44 -12.79 -0.32
N ILE A 9 -46.48 -12.68 -1.16
CA ILE A 9 -46.82 -11.42 -1.84
C ILE A 9 -47.67 -10.61 -0.88
N ILE A 10 -47.19 -9.45 -0.48
CA ILE A 10 -47.80 -8.64 0.58
C ILE A 10 -48.61 -7.48 0.00
N HIS A 11 -48.22 -6.99 -1.18
CA HIS A 11 -48.90 -5.87 -1.82
C HIS A 11 -49.10 -6.12 -3.31
N LYS A 12 -50.31 -5.82 -3.81
CA LYS A 12 -50.65 -5.76 -5.23
C LYS A 12 -51.28 -4.41 -5.52
N ILE A 13 -50.60 -3.60 -6.32
CA ILE A 13 -51.14 -2.33 -6.83
C ILE A 13 -51.24 -2.49 -8.34
N ASP A 14 -52.44 -2.43 -8.88
CA ASP A 14 -52.65 -2.36 -10.33
C ASP A 14 -52.94 -0.90 -10.67
N THR A 15 -51.95 -0.20 -11.21
CA THR A 15 -52.05 1.20 -11.65
C THR A 15 -51.93 1.25 -13.16
N LEU A 16 -52.76 2.06 -13.80
CA LEU A 16 -52.68 2.37 -15.22
C LEU A 16 -52.25 3.83 -15.37
N ASP A 17 -51.09 4.05 -15.95
CA ASP A 17 -50.61 5.39 -16.28
C ASP A 17 -51.27 5.86 -17.59
N LEU A 18 -51.98 7.00 -17.52
CA LEU A 18 -52.66 7.63 -18.64
C LEU A 18 -51.99 8.94 -19.08
N GLU A 19 -51.01 9.43 -18.32
CA GLU A 19 -50.35 10.72 -18.54
C GLU A 19 -49.04 10.58 -19.33
N GLY A 20 -48.56 9.34 -19.50
CA GLY A 20 -47.39 9.00 -20.29
C GLY A 20 -46.12 8.91 -19.45
N ASP A 21 -45.05 8.36 -20.04
CA ASP A 21 -43.84 8.02 -19.29
C ASP A 21 -43.15 9.27 -18.70
N ASN A 22 -42.83 9.21 -17.41
CA ASN A 22 -41.88 10.14 -16.80
C ASN A 22 -40.48 9.96 -17.43
N LEU A 23 -40.09 10.89 -18.31
CA LEU A 23 -38.85 10.84 -19.09
C LEU A 23 -37.55 10.89 -18.26
N VAL A 24 -37.62 11.30 -16.99
CA VAL A 24 -36.47 11.27 -16.07
C VAL A 24 -36.51 10.09 -15.09
N GLY A 25 -37.61 9.34 -15.09
CA GLY A 25 -37.86 8.22 -14.20
C GLY A 25 -37.04 6.97 -14.54
N ILE A 26 -36.93 6.09 -13.54
CA ILE A 26 -36.25 4.80 -13.65
C ILE A 26 -36.90 3.92 -14.73
N TYR A 27 -38.24 3.86 -14.76
CA TYR A 27 -38.97 3.05 -15.73
C TYR A 27 -38.64 3.46 -17.17
N TYR A 28 -38.74 4.75 -17.51
CA TYR A 28 -38.41 5.24 -18.85
C TYR A 28 -36.94 4.96 -19.22
N ARG A 29 -36.00 5.14 -18.28
CA ARG A 29 -34.59 4.80 -18.51
C ARG A 29 -34.40 3.34 -18.89
N VAL A 30 -35.01 2.42 -18.15
CA VAL A 30 -34.88 0.97 -18.40
C VAL A 30 -35.61 0.58 -19.69
N LYS A 31 -36.81 1.13 -19.92
CA LYS A 31 -37.59 0.97 -21.15
C LYS A 31 -36.86 1.44 -22.39
N SER A 32 -36.19 2.59 -22.34
CA SER A 32 -35.49 3.17 -23.50
C SER A 32 -34.13 2.52 -23.77
N THR A 33 -33.43 2.06 -22.72
CA THR A 33 -32.08 1.50 -22.88
C THR A 33 -32.06 -0.01 -23.07
N HIS A 34 -33.11 -0.73 -22.63
CA HIS A 34 -33.14 -2.18 -22.54
C HIS A 34 -31.94 -2.77 -21.79
N ARG A 35 -31.38 -2.03 -20.83
CA ARG A 35 -30.22 -2.45 -20.03
C ARG A 35 -30.56 -2.56 -18.55
N GLU A 36 -29.82 -3.44 -17.88
CA GLU A 36 -29.80 -3.48 -16.43
C GLU A 36 -29.34 -2.14 -15.86
N TYR A 37 -29.94 -1.74 -14.75
CA TYR A 37 -29.64 -0.49 -14.07
C TYR A 37 -29.55 -0.73 -12.57
N ILE A 38 -28.57 -0.09 -11.94
CA ILE A 38 -28.51 0.00 -10.49
C ILE A 38 -28.64 1.46 -10.09
N THR A 39 -29.54 1.74 -9.15
CA THR A 39 -29.72 3.10 -8.66
C THR A 39 -28.52 3.53 -7.82
N ARG A 40 -28.40 4.85 -7.60
CA ARG A 40 -27.61 5.34 -6.46
C ARG A 40 -28.32 4.96 -5.15
N PRO A 41 -27.62 4.98 -4.00
CA PRO A 41 -28.28 4.92 -2.71
C PRO A 41 -29.37 5.99 -2.57
N TYR A 42 -30.53 5.61 -2.07
CA TYR A 42 -31.65 6.50 -1.75
C TYR A 42 -32.43 5.97 -0.55
N TYR A 43 -33.09 6.86 0.17
CA TYR A 43 -33.98 6.47 1.26
C TYR A 43 -35.36 6.12 0.71
N TYR A 44 -35.92 5.02 1.16
CA TYR A 44 -37.27 4.59 0.84
C TYR A 44 -38.04 4.28 2.12
N SER A 45 -39.32 4.65 2.15
CA SER A 45 -40.24 4.23 3.21
C SER A 45 -41.27 3.28 2.61
N TYR A 46 -41.24 2.02 3.07
CA TYR A 46 -42.22 1.02 2.67
C TYR A 46 -43.61 1.27 3.27
N GLU A 47 -43.70 2.05 4.35
CA GLU A 47 -44.98 2.46 4.95
C GLU A 47 -45.66 3.57 4.15
N LEU A 48 -44.88 4.53 3.65
CA LEU A 48 -45.39 5.64 2.83
C LEU A 48 -45.42 5.31 1.32
N ASP A 49 -44.89 4.15 0.91
CA ASP A 49 -44.77 3.69 -0.48
C ASP A 49 -44.09 4.73 -1.40
N GLN A 50 -43.06 5.41 -0.90
CA GLN A 50 -42.37 6.46 -1.66
C GLN A 50 -40.89 6.61 -1.33
N ALA A 51 -40.13 7.05 -2.35
CA ALA A 51 -38.77 7.52 -2.15
C ALA A 51 -38.77 8.83 -1.36
N LEU A 52 -37.89 8.91 -0.37
CA LEU A 52 -37.76 10.08 0.49
C LEU A 52 -36.73 11.06 -0.10
N PRO A 53 -36.86 12.37 0.21
CA PRO A 53 -35.84 13.34 -0.13
C PRO A 53 -34.46 12.92 0.39
N GLN A 54 -33.42 13.24 -0.38
CA GLN A 54 -32.07 12.74 -0.14
C GLN A 54 -31.47 13.19 1.21
N ASP A 55 -32.03 14.25 1.80
CA ASP A 55 -31.54 14.94 2.99
C ASP A 55 -32.37 14.65 4.27
N ILE A 56 -33.40 13.79 4.20
CA ILE A 56 -34.30 13.52 5.34
C ILE A 56 -34.20 12.04 5.77
N PRO A 57 -33.34 11.72 6.75
CA PRO A 57 -33.27 10.38 7.35
C PRO A 57 -34.30 10.16 8.47
N ASP A 58 -34.95 11.22 8.98
CA ASP A 58 -35.78 11.19 10.21
C ASP A 58 -37.22 10.70 9.98
N VAL A 59 -37.46 9.90 8.94
CA VAL A 59 -38.72 9.16 8.83
C VAL A 59 -38.51 7.80 9.50
N GLU A 60 -39.28 7.53 10.56
CA GLU A 60 -39.31 6.22 11.19
C GLU A 60 -39.55 5.15 10.11
N ASN A 61 -38.74 4.08 10.10
CA ASN A 61 -38.74 3.00 9.10
C ASN A 61 -38.19 3.35 7.69
N ALA A 62 -37.46 4.46 7.52
CA ALA A 62 -36.72 4.70 6.28
C ALA A 62 -35.54 3.71 6.12
N VAL A 63 -35.48 3.04 4.97
CA VAL A 63 -34.38 2.14 4.60
C VAL A 63 -33.51 2.85 3.56
N LEU A 64 -32.21 2.91 3.80
CA LEU A 64 -31.25 3.33 2.78
C LEU A 64 -30.89 2.12 1.91
N GLU A 65 -31.22 2.19 0.62
CA GLU A 65 -31.10 1.06 -0.29
C GLU A 65 -30.67 1.49 -1.69
N ALA A 66 -30.34 0.50 -2.52
CA ALA A 66 -30.22 0.65 -3.96
C ALA A 66 -30.99 -0.48 -4.64
N THR A 67 -31.68 -0.16 -5.73
CA THR A 67 -32.43 -1.14 -6.51
C THR A 67 -31.60 -1.63 -7.68
N ILE A 68 -31.48 -2.94 -7.81
CA ILE A 68 -30.98 -3.60 -9.01
C ILE A 68 -32.17 -3.90 -9.90
N ILE A 69 -32.17 -3.39 -11.13
CA ILE A 69 -33.32 -3.43 -12.03
C ILE A 69 -32.93 -4.14 -13.32
N ILE A 70 -33.77 -5.09 -13.73
CA ILE A 70 -33.58 -5.90 -14.93
C ILE A 70 -34.78 -5.68 -15.87
N PRO A 71 -34.57 -5.31 -17.15
CA PRO A 71 -35.64 -5.20 -18.13
C PRO A 71 -36.19 -6.59 -18.49
N ILE A 72 -37.51 -6.69 -18.64
CA ILE A 72 -38.20 -7.87 -19.15
C ILE A 72 -38.48 -7.61 -20.62
N LEU A 73 -37.87 -8.42 -21.48
CA LEU A 73 -38.02 -8.35 -22.93
C LEU A 73 -38.77 -9.58 -23.44
N LYS A 74 -39.78 -9.37 -24.29
CA LYS A 74 -40.48 -10.42 -25.04
C LYS A 74 -40.29 -10.15 -26.53
N ASP A 75 -39.67 -11.08 -27.24
CA ASP A 75 -39.35 -10.96 -28.67
C ASP A 75 -38.60 -9.64 -29.01
N GLY A 76 -37.66 -9.26 -28.14
CA GLY A 76 -36.87 -8.03 -28.26
C GLY A 76 -37.61 -6.72 -27.90
N LYS A 77 -38.89 -6.80 -27.51
CA LYS A 77 -39.69 -5.64 -27.08
C LYS A 77 -39.73 -5.56 -25.56
N PHE A 78 -39.57 -4.37 -25.01
CA PHE A 78 -39.75 -4.10 -23.59
C PHE A 78 -41.22 -4.31 -23.18
N VAL A 79 -41.44 -5.18 -22.19
CA VAL A 79 -42.77 -5.48 -21.65
C VAL A 79 -42.89 -5.21 -20.15
N GLY A 80 -41.80 -4.78 -19.51
CA GLY A 80 -41.78 -4.43 -18.10
C GLY A 80 -40.37 -4.48 -17.51
N MET A 81 -40.27 -4.30 -16.20
CA MET A 81 -39.02 -4.44 -15.46
C MET A 81 -39.28 -5.17 -14.14
N THR A 82 -38.25 -5.83 -13.63
CA THR A 82 -38.24 -6.39 -12.27
C THR A 82 -37.09 -5.74 -11.51
N GLY A 83 -37.27 -5.51 -10.22
CA GLY A 83 -36.29 -4.89 -9.36
C GLY A 83 -36.12 -5.66 -8.07
N MET A 84 -34.94 -5.57 -7.49
CA MET A 84 -34.64 -6.02 -6.13
C MET A 84 -33.97 -4.87 -5.38
N ASP A 85 -34.58 -4.48 -4.27
CA ASP A 85 -33.97 -3.53 -3.35
C ASP A 85 -32.95 -4.23 -2.47
N VAL A 86 -31.77 -3.63 -2.37
CA VAL A 86 -30.68 -4.12 -1.54
C VAL A 86 -30.35 -3.04 -0.52
N PRO A 87 -30.59 -3.30 0.79
CA PRO A 87 -30.21 -2.39 1.85
C PRO A 87 -28.71 -2.12 1.82
N MET A 88 -28.30 -0.87 2.07
CA MET A 88 -26.88 -0.49 2.14
C MET A 88 -26.13 -1.21 3.27
N GLU A 89 -26.84 -1.63 4.31
CA GLU A 89 -26.29 -2.42 5.42
C GLU A 89 -25.65 -3.73 4.94
N ASN A 90 -26.23 -4.41 3.94
CA ASN A 90 -25.67 -5.64 3.39
C ASN A 90 -24.28 -5.42 2.75
N PHE A 91 -24.00 -4.23 2.22
CA PHE A 91 -22.70 -3.89 1.66
C PHE A 91 -21.69 -3.49 2.74
N GLN A 92 -22.16 -3.04 3.90
CA GLN A 92 -21.31 -2.64 5.01
C GLN A 92 -20.51 -3.83 5.54
N ASP A 93 -21.18 -4.96 5.80
CA ASP A 93 -20.56 -6.19 6.29
C ASP A 93 -19.47 -6.69 5.33
N ILE A 94 -19.78 -6.72 4.03
CA ILE A 94 -18.84 -7.13 2.98
C ILE A 94 -17.60 -6.24 2.98
N VAL A 95 -17.77 -4.92 3.06
CA VAL A 95 -16.66 -3.97 3.02
C VAL A 95 -15.79 -4.05 4.29
N GLU A 96 -16.38 -4.36 5.44
CA GLU A 96 -15.65 -4.54 6.70
C GLU A 96 -14.80 -5.82 6.70
N GLU A 97 -15.23 -6.87 5.99
CA GLU A 97 -14.44 -8.09 5.78
C GLU A 97 -13.26 -7.90 4.82
N ILE A 98 -13.36 -6.97 3.86
CA ILE A 98 -12.28 -6.71 2.89
C ILE A 98 -11.18 -5.87 3.56
N ASN A 99 -10.19 -6.56 4.13
CA ASN A 99 -9.05 -5.93 4.80
C ASN A 99 -7.72 -6.57 4.36
N PRO A 100 -7.17 -6.18 3.20
CA PRO A 100 -5.97 -6.81 2.64
C PRO A 100 -4.71 -6.60 3.50
N LEU A 101 -4.68 -5.53 4.30
CA LEU A 101 -3.57 -5.17 5.18
C LEU A 101 -4.12 -4.73 6.53
N LYS A 102 -3.74 -5.40 7.63
CA LYS A 102 -4.20 -5.04 8.98
C LYS A 102 -3.92 -3.56 9.28
N GLY A 103 -4.98 -2.79 9.54
CA GLY A 103 -4.90 -1.34 9.74
C GLY A 103 -5.17 -0.49 8.50
N SER A 104 -5.47 -1.13 7.35
CA SER A 104 -6.12 -0.51 6.20
C SER A 104 -7.65 -0.48 6.39
N TYR A 105 -8.35 0.17 5.47
CA TYR A 105 -9.80 0.01 5.36
C TYR A 105 -10.26 0.11 3.92
N THR A 106 -11.42 -0.49 3.66
CA THR A 106 -12.07 -0.49 2.35
C THR A 106 -13.35 0.35 2.43
N PHE A 107 -13.82 0.86 1.30
CA PHE A 107 -15.12 1.48 1.14
C PHE A 107 -15.66 1.22 -0.27
N LEU A 108 -16.97 1.41 -0.44
CA LEU A 108 -17.66 1.24 -1.72
C LEU A 108 -18.35 2.55 -2.12
N VAL A 109 -18.23 2.92 -3.39
CA VAL A 109 -18.81 4.14 -3.96
C VAL A 109 -19.65 3.78 -5.17
N ALA A 110 -20.85 4.30 -5.26
CA ALA A 110 -21.71 4.16 -6.44
C ALA A 110 -21.12 4.93 -7.64
N ASN A 111 -21.59 4.62 -8.85
CA ASN A 111 -21.11 5.24 -10.10
C ASN A 111 -21.19 6.78 -10.12
N ASN A 112 -22.11 7.35 -9.33
CA ASN A 112 -22.30 8.79 -9.17
C ASN A 112 -21.45 9.41 -8.04
N GLY A 113 -20.48 8.68 -7.48
CA GLY A 113 -19.58 9.19 -6.45
C GLY A 113 -20.16 9.23 -5.03
N HIS A 114 -21.32 8.63 -4.75
CA HIS A 114 -21.87 8.56 -3.39
C HIS A 114 -21.40 7.30 -2.67
N PHE A 115 -21.02 7.41 -1.40
CA PHE A 115 -20.65 6.24 -0.62
C PHE A 115 -21.84 5.30 -0.45
N VAL A 116 -21.61 4.03 -0.76
CA VAL A 116 -22.53 2.91 -0.53
C VAL A 116 -22.26 2.29 0.83
N ALA A 117 -20.99 2.04 1.12
CA ALA A 117 -20.53 1.48 2.39
C ALA A 117 -19.19 2.11 2.77
N HIS A 118 -19.02 2.43 4.05
CA HIS A 118 -17.82 3.07 4.55
C HIS A 118 -17.66 2.81 6.06
N PRO A 119 -16.45 2.56 6.59
CA PRO A 119 -16.25 2.27 8.02
C PRO A 119 -16.76 3.37 8.96
N ASN A 120 -16.75 4.63 8.49
CA ASN A 120 -17.50 5.72 9.10
C ASN A 120 -18.90 5.79 8.46
N LYS A 121 -19.91 5.21 9.13
CA LYS A 121 -21.30 5.15 8.66
C LYS A 121 -21.91 6.52 8.36
N LYS A 122 -21.42 7.60 8.99
CA LYS A 122 -21.88 8.98 8.74
C LYS A 122 -21.58 9.48 7.32
N LEU A 123 -20.66 8.82 6.62
CA LEU A 123 -20.32 9.18 5.24
C LEU A 123 -21.17 8.45 4.21
N ILE A 124 -21.95 7.43 4.60
CA ILE A 124 -22.81 6.71 3.68
C ILE A 124 -23.81 7.70 3.06
N ASN A 125 -24.10 7.53 1.76
CA ASN A 125 -24.88 8.44 0.91
C ASN A 125 -24.29 9.86 0.73
N GLN A 126 -23.11 10.15 1.28
CA GLN A 126 -22.42 11.42 1.01
C GLN A 126 -21.59 11.33 -0.28
N SER A 127 -21.45 12.44 -0.99
CA SER A 127 -20.62 12.53 -2.19
C SER A 127 -19.14 12.63 -1.82
N ILE A 128 -18.32 11.71 -2.34
CA ILE A 128 -16.85 11.72 -2.15
C ILE A 128 -16.20 12.98 -2.71
N ALA A 129 -16.73 13.50 -3.83
CA ALA A 129 -16.25 14.72 -4.48
C ALA A 129 -16.54 15.97 -3.64
N LYS A 130 -17.75 16.07 -3.07
CA LYS A 130 -18.13 17.18 -2.17
C LYS A 130 -17.34 17.18 -0.87
N LEU A 131 -17.05 15.99 -0.33
CA LEU A 131 -16.25 15.84 0.89
C LEU A 131 -14.76 16.15 0.66
N ASN A 132 -14.26 15.98 -0.57
CA ASN A 132 -12.83 16.15 -0.90
C ASN A 132 -12.65 16.98 -2.19
N PRO A 133 -13.07 18.25 -2.22
CA PRO A 133 -13.13 19.04 -3.45
C PRO A 133 -11.75 19.28 -4.07
N ASP A 134 -10.74 19.62 -3.25
CA ASP A 134 -9.37 19.87 -3.73
C ASP A 134 -8.74 18.61 -4.34
N GLU A 135 -9.02 17.44 -3.75
CA GLU A 135 -8.49 16.17 -4.24
C GLU A 135 -9.22 15.72 -5.50
N ASN A 136 -10.53 15.97 -5.59
CA ASN A 136 -11.27 15.70 -6.81
C ASN A 136 -10.77 16.60 -7.94
N ALA A 137 -10.53 17.89 -7.69
CA ALA A 137 -9.98 18.80 -8.68
C ALA A 137 -8.60 18.32 -9.19
N LYS A 138 -7.76 17.81 -8.30
CA LYS A 138 -6.42 17.33 -8.63
C LYS A 138 -6.41 15.97 -9.33
N PHE A 139 -7.13 14.98 -8.80
CA PHE A 139 -7.03 13.58 -9.23
C PHE A 139 -8.18 13.14 -10.14
N LYS A 140 -9.24 13.96 -10.23
CA LYS A 140 -10.45 13.74 -11.03
C LYS A 140 -11.13 12.41 -10.74
N PHE A 141 -11.15 12.00 -9.47
CA PHE A 141 -11.62 10.67 -9.09
C PHE A 141 -13.11 10.48 -9.37
N GLU A 142 -13.94 11.54 -9.31
CA GLU A 142 -15.38 11.43 -9.64
C GLU A 142 -15.60 11.03 -11.10
N ALA A 143 -14.90 11.69 -12.02
CA ALA A 143 -14.95 11.36 -13.43
C ALA A 143 -14.46 9.92 -13.68
N LYS A 144 -13.36 9.53 -13.02
CA LYS A 144 -12.76 8.18 -13.13
C LYS A 144 -13.65 7.08 -12.55
N ILE A 145 -14.32 7.33 -11.43
CA ILE A 145 -15.32 6.42 -10.85
C ILE A 145 -16.47 6.24 -11.85
N ARG A 146 -16.94 7.33 -12.45
CA ARG A 146 -18.04 7.29 -13.42
C ARG A 146 -17.70 6.51 -14.68
N THR A 147 -16.47 6.64 -15.19
CA THR A 147 -15.97 5.91 -16.37
C THR A 147 -15.49 4.50 -16.05
N GLY A 148 -15.37 4.13 -14.77
CA GLY A 148 -14.88 2.82 -14.35
C GLY A 148 -13.36 2.65 -14.51
N GLU A 149 -12.59 3.73 -14.47
CA GLU A 149 -11.13 3.69 -14.54
C GLU A 149 -10.52 3.17 -13.23
N LYS A 150 -9.44 2.40 -13.36
CA LYS A 150 -8.56 2.06 -12.22
C LYS A 150 -7.60 3.21 -11.98
N PHE A 151 -7.50 3.68 -10.74
CA PHE A 151 -6.57 4.75 -10.40
C PHE A 151 -6.14 4.70 -8.95
N SER A 152 -5.05 5.38 -8.64
CA SER A 152 -4.56 5.50 -7.28
C SER A 152 -3.92 6.86 -7.05
N PHE A 153 -3.86 7.30 -5.80
CA PHE A 153 -3.19 8.53 -5.44
C PHE A 153 -2.71 8.50 -3.99
N LEU A 154 -1.86 9.48 -3.65
CA LEU A 154 -1.37 9.70 -2.31
C LEU A 154 -2.05 10.91 -1.69
N THR A 155 -2.52 10.75 -0.46
CA THR A 155 -3.18 11.82 0.31
C THR A 155 -2.80 11.76 1.79
N ARG A 156 -3.01 12.87 2.50
CA ARG A 156 -3.00 12.94 3.98
C ARG A 156 -4.39 13.17 4.57
N ARG A 157 -5.41 13.45 3.74
CA ARG A 157 -6.80 13.74 4.12
C ARG A 157 -7.61 12.47 4.34
N THR A 158 -7.07 11.56 5.15
CA THR A 158 -7.77 10.35 5.58
C THR A 158 -7.89 10.37 7.10
N LYS A 159 -8.65 9.43 7.67
CA LYS A 159 -8.77 9.28 9.13
C LYS A 159 -7.43 9.10 9.86
N PHE A 160 -6.37 8.75 9.13
CA PHE A 160 -5.05 8.49 9.69
C PHE A 160 -4.19 9.76 9.86
N GLY A 161 -4.54 10.89 9.23
CA GLY A 161 -3.76 12.14 9.31
C GLY A 161 -2.32 12.08 8.76
N LYS A 162 -1.96 10.98 8.09
CA LYS A 162 -0.61 10.71 7.57
C LYS A 162 -0.65 10.29 6.11
N LYS A 163 0.52 10.25 5.46
CA LYS A 163 0.63 9.88 4.05
C LYS A 163 0.03 8.49 3.83
N THR A 164 -0.99 8.43 3.01
CA THR A 164 -1.85 7.28 2.78
C THR A 164 -1.98 7.06 1.28
N TYR A 165 -1.91 5.81 0.86
CA TYR A 165 -2.15 5.38 -0.51
C TYR A 165 -3.61 4.96 -0.64
N VAL A 166 -4.32 5.56 -1.61
CA VAL A 166 -5.71 5.21 -1.91
C VAL A 166 -5.77 4.67 -3.31
N SER A 167 -6.36 3.48 -3.46
CA SER A 167 -6.52 2.80 -4.74
C SER A 167 -7.99 2.52 -5.01
N PHE A 168 -8.41 2.71 -6.25
CA PHE A 168 -9.77 2.50 -6.72
C PHE A 168 -9.78 1.49 -7.86
N ALA A 169 -10.73 0.56 -7.79
CA ALA A 169 -11.03 -0.38 -8.86
C ALA A 169 -12.53 -0.38 -9.17
N PRO A 170 -12.94 -0.50 -10.44
CA PRO A 170 -14.35 -0.61 -10.80
C PRO A 170 -14.91 -1.97 -10.36
N LEU A 171 -16.14 -1.95 -9.88
CA LEU A 171 -16.97 -3.11 -9.57
C LEU A 171 -18.20 -3.07 -10.49
N SER A 172 -18.23 -3.96 -11.47
CA SER A 172 -19.38 -4.16 -12.34
C SER A 172 -20.43 -4.99 -11.60
N ILE A 173 -21.66 -4.49 -11.51
CA ILE A 173 -22.79 -5.19 -10.92
C ILE A 173 -23.67 -5.67 -12.07
N GLY A 174 -23.86 -7.00 -12.16
CA GLY A 174 -24.59 -7.61 -13.27
C GLY A 174 -24.02 -7.19 -14.63
N ARG A 175 -24.91 -6.81 -15.53
CA ARG A 175 -24.61 -6.32 -16.90
C ARG A 175 -24.84 -4.81 -17.01
N THR A 176 -24.76 -4.09 -15.89
CA THR A 176 -24.93 -2.62 -15.86
C THR A 176 -23.72 -1.92 -16.50
N ASN A 177 -23.98 -0.78 -17.13
CA ASN A 177 -22.94 0.11 -17.69
C ASN A 177 -22.46 1.19 -16.69
N SER A 178 -22.91 1.12 -15.45
CA SER A 178 -22.64 2.10 -14.41
C SER A 178 -21.87 1.42 -13.27
N PRO A 179 -20.57 1.15 -13.47
CA PRO A 179 -19.78 0.44 -12.47
C PRO A 179 -19.73 1.26 -11.18
N TRP A 180 -19.86 0.57 -10.06
CA TRP A 180 -19.47 1.10 -8.77
C TRP A 180 -17.94 1.05 -8.65
N SER A 181 -17.38 1.56 -7.56
CA SER A 181 -15.95 1.52 -7.33
C SER A 181 -15.63 1.13 -5.88
N VAL A 182 -14.73 0.18 -5.73
CA VAL A 182 -14.14 -0.21 -4.45
C VAL A 182 -12.90 0.65 -4.23
N GLY A 183 -12.85 1.34 -3.09
CA GLY A 183 -11.70 2.11 -2.65
C GLY A 183 -11.00 1.44 -1.48
N ILE A 184 -9.69 1.26 -1.56
CA ILE A 184 -8.86 0.72 -0.47
C ILE A 184 -7.89 1.80 -0.02
N VAL A 185 -7.82 2.00 1.30
CA VAL A 185 -7.05 3.06 1.95
C VAL A 185 -5.99 2.44 2.85
N VAL A 186 -4.74 2.58 2.45
CA VAL A 186 -3.60 1.96 3.14
C VAL A 186 -2.58 3.02 3.57
N PRO A 187 -2.35 3.19 4.89
CA PRO A 187 -1.27 4.03 5.39
C PRO A 187 0.11 3.63 4.84
N MET A 188 0.91 4.60 4.40
CA MET A 188 2.23 4.33 3.82
C MET A 188 3.19 3.65 4.79
N ASN A 189 3.07 3.91 6.09
CA ASN A 189 3.90 3.26 7.10
C ASN A 189 3.65 1.75 7.21
N LEU A 190 2.43 1.28 6.88
CA LEU A 190 2.12 -0.15 6.83
C LEU A 190 2.72 -0.79 5.58
N ILE A 191 2.62 -0.12 4.44
CA ILE A 191 3.25 -0.57 3.18
C ILE A 191 4.77 -0.70 3.35
N MET A 192 5.39 0.25 4.06
CA MET A 192 6.84 0.32 4.22
C MET A 192 7.37 -0.46 5.43
N GLU A 193 6.52 -1.09 6.24
CA GLU A 193 6.93 -1.73 7.50
C GLU A 193 8.00 -2.80 7.27
N GLU A 194 7.75 -3.71 6.33
CA GLU A 194 8.67 -4.80 5.99
C GLU A 194 9.94 -4.31 5.29
N ALA A 195 9.82 -3.30 4.42
CA ALA A 195 10.96 -2.65 3.77
C ALA A 195 11.89 -1.99 4.80
N ASN A 196 11.32 -1.26 5.76
CA ASN A 196 12.08 -0.61 6.83
C ASN A 196 12.79 -1.64 7.72
N LYS A 197 12.10 -2.74 8.09
CA LYS A 197 12.72 -3.82 8.86
C LYS A 197 13.92 -4.42 8.13
N THR A 198 13.76 -4.72 6.84
CA THR A 198 14.83 -5.27 6.00
C THR A 198 15.99 -4.29 5.84
N PHE A 199 15.69 -3.00 5.68
CA PHE A 199 16.69 -1.94 5.61
C PHE A 199 17.56 -1.87 6.87
N PHE A 200 16.94 -1.89 8.06
CA PHE A 200 17.69 -1.90 9.32
C PHE A 200 18.54 -3.16 9.50
N ILE A 201 18.01 -4.34 9.16
CA ILE A 201 18.79 -5.59 9.18
C ILE A 201 20.01 -5.48 8.26
N SER A 202 19.81 -4.95 7.05
CA SER A 202 20.89 -4.77 6.06
C SER A 202 21.97 -3.84 6.56
N ILE A 203 21.58 -2.73 7.21
CA ILE A 203 22.53 -1.81 7.86
C ILE A 203 23.32 -2.51 8.96
N THR A 204 22.64 -3.26 9.84
CA THR A 204 23.32 -3.98 10.94
C THR A 204 24.32 -5.00 10.41
N VAL A 205 23.93 -5.80 9.42
CA VAL A 205 24.82 -6.78 8.78
C VAL A 205 26.01 -6.08 8.10
N GLY A 206 25.74 -4.98 7.38
CA GLY A 206 26.79 -4.18 6.75
C GLY A 206 27.80 -3.61 7.75
N LEU A 207 27.32 -3.08 8.88
CA LEU A 207 28.17 -2.57 9.95
C LEU A 207 29.01 -3.68 10.60
N ILE A 208 28.42 -4.84 10.86
CA ILE A 208 29.16 -5.99 11.40
C ILE A 208 30.25 -6.44 10.42
N GLY A 209 29.92 -6.54 9.12
CA GLY A 209 30.89 -6.87 8.08
C GLY A 209 32.04 -5.86 8.00
N LEU A 210 31.74 -4.57 8.11
CA LEU A 210 32.74 -3.51 8.11
C LEU A 210 33.67 -3.60 9.33
N ILE A 211 33.12 -3.88 10.52
CA ILE A 211 33.90 -4.07 11.74
C ILE A 211 34.83 -5.28 11.60
N ILE A 212 34.32 -6.42 11.12
CA ILE A 212 35.12 -7.62 10.89
C ILE A 212 36.24 -7.34 9.89
N LEU A 213 35.93 -6.69 8.76
CA LEU A 213 36.95 -6.31 7.77
C LEU A 213 38.02 -5.41 8.38
N THR A 214 37.62 -4.41 9.18
CA THR A 214 38.55 -3.52 9.88
C THR A 214 39.47 -4.28 10.83
N ILE A 215 38.92 -5.24 11.59
CA ILE A 215 39.69 -6.10 12.48
C ILE A 215 40.69 -6.94 11.68
N ILE A 216 40.26 -7.59 10.60
CA ILE A 216 41.15 -8.39 9.73
C ILE A 216 42.28 -7.53 9.17
N LEU A 217 41.98 -6.34 8.65
CA LEU A 217 42.97 -5.40 8.13
C LEU A 217 43.94 -4.94 9.21
N TRP A 218 43.44 -4.69 10.42
CA TRP A 218 44.28 -4.35 11.58
C TRP A 218 45.23 -5.49 11.95
N PHE A 219 44.75 -6.74 11.98
CA PHE A 219 45.57 -7.93 12.21
C PHE A 219 46.66 -8.10 11.15
N ILE A 220 46.30 -8.01 9.86
CA ILE A 220 47.26 -8.10 8.74
C ILE A 220 48.30 -6.98 8.84
N SER A 221 47.85 -5.75 9.07
CA SER A 221 48.75 -4.59 9.17
C SER A 221 49.75 -4.75 10.32
N HIS A 222 49.29 -5.15 11.51
CA HIS A 222 50.12 -5.20 12.70
C HIS A 222 51.04 -6.43 12.78
N ASN A 223 50.57 -7.58 12.30
CA ASN A 223 51.32 -8.84 12.43
C ASN A 223 52.17 -9.17 11.20
N ILE A 224 51.84 -8.62 10.02
CA ILE A 224 52.54 -8.94 8.78
C ILE A 224 53.18 -7.68 8.20
N THR A 225 52.37 -6.67 7.86
CA THR A 225 52.87 -5.51 7.09
C THR A 225 53.88 -4.66 7.85
N LEU A 226 53.64 -4.36 9.13
CA LEU A 226 54.56 -3.57 9.95
C LEU A 226 55.90 -4.30 10.22
N PRO A 227 55.93 -5.55 10.71
CA PRO A 227 57.20 -6.26 10.91
C PRO A 227 58.02 -6.45 9.62
N LEU A 228 57.36 -6.68 8.47
CA LEU A 228 58.04 -6.75 7.17
C LEU A 228 58.69 -5.41 6.81
N LYS A 229 57.97 -4.31 6.99
CA LYS A 229 58.50 -2.96 6.74
C LYS A 229 59.70 -2.67 7.65
N ASP A 230 59.60 -2.99 8.93
CA ASP A 230 60.66 -2.77 9.91
C ASP A 230 61.90 -3.63 9.61
N THR A 231 61.70 -4.91 9.29
CA THR A 231 62.77 -5.84 8.87
C THR A 231 63.47 -5.34 7.61
N THR A 232 62.71 -4.88 6.62
CA THR A 232 63.27 -4.30 5.38
C THR A 232 64.09 -3.04 5.68
N LEU A 233 63.62 -2.20 6.61
CA LEU A 233 64.30 -0.97 6.99
C LEU A 233 65.62 -1.24 7.73
N LEU A 234 65.63 -2.22 8.64
CA LEU A 234 66.87 -2.69 9.29
C LEU A 234 67.88 -3.18 8.25
N LEU A 235 67.48 -4.06 7.34
CA LEU A 235 68.37 -4.59 6.29
C LEU A 235 68.92 -3.47 5.39
N LYS A 236 68.10 -2.48 5.04
CA LYS A 236 68.54 -1.32 4.25
C LYS A 236 69.56 -0.46 5.00
N ASN A 237 69.42 -0.31 6.32
CA ASN A 237 70.38 0.41 7.15
C ASN A 237 71.72 -0.36 7.25
N LEU A 238 71.66 -1.68 7.46
CA LEU A 238 72.84 -2.55 7.46
C LEU A 238 73.61 -2.48 6.14
N ALA A 239 72.90 -2.54 5.00
CA ALA A 239 73.51 -2.45 3.67
C ALA A 239 74.22 -1.10 3.40
N ARG A 240 73.85 -0.04 4.14
CA ARG A 240 74.48 1.29 4.08
C ARG A 240 75.60 1.47 5.12
N GLY A 241 75.93 0.43 5.88
CA GLY A 241 76.93 0.49 6.95
C GLY A 241 76.44 1.16 8.23
N ASN A 242 75.14 1.46 8.37
CA ASN A 242 74.57 2.04 9.59
C ASN A 242 74.20 0.94 10.60
N ILE A 243 75.20 0.50 11.35
CA ILE A 243 75.10 -0.61 12.32
C ILE A 243 74.99 0.00 13.73
N GLN A 244 73.79 -0.04 14.31
CA GLN A 244 73.50 0.46 15.65
C GLN A 244 72.58 -0.51 16.38
N GLU A 245 72.88 -0.84 17.64
CA GLU A 245 72.03 -1.75 18.43
C GLU A 245 70.62 -1.23 18.69
N SER A 246 70.45 0.10 18.69
CA SER A 246 69.13 0.71 18.82
C SER A 246 68.16 0.34 17.69
N ASN A 247 68.65 -0.24 16.59
CA ASN A 247 67.84 -0.69 15.46
C ASN A 247 67.37 -2.14 15.59
N ARG A 248 67.71 -2.84 16.68
CA ARG A 248 67.28 -4.22 16.90
C ARG A 248 65.75 -4.33 16.94
N LEU A 249 65.21 -5.29 16.20
CA LEU A 249 63.77 -5.45 16.06
C LEU A 249 63.20 -6.39 17.13
N VAL A 250 62.00 -6.06 17.62
CA VAL A 250 61.25 -6.96 18.51
C VAL A 250 60.59 -8.04 17.69
N ILE A 251 60.86 -9.30 18.01
CA ILE A 251 60.23 -10.45 17.35
C ILE A 251 58.81 -10.62 17.90
N ARG A 252 57.81 -10.31 17.07
CA ARG A 252 56.38 -10.32 17.47
C ARG A 252 55.60 -11.56 17.04
N SER A 253 56.13 -12.33 16.07
CA SER A 253 55.48 -13.52 15.55
C SER A 253 56.35 -14.78 15.71
N ARG A 254 55.70 -15.95 15.66
CA ARG A 254 56.34 -17.29 15.67
C ARG A 254 56.25 -18.00 14.31
N ASP A 255 55.85 -17.27 13.28
CA ASP A 255 55.75 -17.72 11.89
C ASP A 255 57.01 -17.34 11.08
N GLU A 256 56.92 -17.45 9.75
CA GLU A 256 57.98 -17.10 8.80
C GLU A 256 58.42 -15.63 8.93
N ILE A 257 57.51 -14.72 9.30
CA ILE A 257 57.84 -13.30 9.52
C ILE A 257 58.73 -13.16 10.76
N GLY A 258 58.40 -13.90 11.83
CA GLY A 258 59.22 -13.94 13.04
C GLY A 258 60.61 -14.53 12.82
N GLU A 259 60.71 -15.57 11.99
CA GLU A 259 61.99 -16.16 11.58
C GLU A 259 62.83 -15.17 10.78
N MET A 260 62.23 -14.47 9.81
CA MET A 260 62.91 -13.40 9.06
C MET A 260 63.45 -12.29 9.97
N THR A 261 62.63 -11.80 10.91
CA THR A 261 63.07 -10.77 11.88
C THR A 261 64.21 -11.27 12.76
N ARG A 262 64.18 -12.55 13.19
CA ARG A 262 65.26 -13.16 13.97
C ARG A 262 66.56 -13.23 13.20
N SER A 263 66.49 -13.70 11.95
CA SER A 263 67.65 -13.77 11.05
C SER A 263 68.24 -12.39 10.77
N ALA A 264 67.40 -11.37 10.60
CA ALA A 264 67.87 -9.98 10.45
C ALA A 264 68.57 -9.44 11.71
N ASN A 265 68.07 -9.78 12.91
CA ASN A 265 68.75 -9.42 14.16
C ASN A 265 70.10 -10.16 14.33
N ILE A 266 70.19 -11.44 13.95
CA ILE A 266 71.47 -12.18 13.99
C ILE A 266 72.49 -11.52 13.04
N LEU A 267 72.07 -11.12 11.84
CA LEU A 267 72.91 -10.39 10.90
C LEU A 267 73.39 -9.04 11.46
N LEU A 268 72.52 -8.31 12.18
CA LEU A 268 72.89 -7.10 12.91
C LEU A 268 73.98 -7.39 13.96
N ASP A 269 73.77 -8.41 14.80
CA ASP A 269 74.69 -8.82 15.87
C ASP A 269 76.09 -9.15 15.28
N GLU A 270 76.16 -9.97 14.21
CA GLU A 270 77.42 -10.36 13.55
C GLU A 270 78.11 -9.19 12.81
N SER A 271 77.33 -8.31 12.18
CA SER A 271 77.88 -7.11 11.52
C SER A 271 78.53 -6.18 12.54
N ASN A 272 77.86 -5.97 13.68
CA ASN A 272 78.34 -5.13 14.77
C ASN A 272 79.64 -5.68 15.38
N ARG A 273 79.69 -7.00 15.61
CA ARG A 273 80.90 -7.70 16.05
C ARG A 273 82.06 -7.51 15.05
N THR A 274 81.80 -7.64 13.75
CA THR A 274 82.82 -7.46 12.71
C THR A 274 83.35 -6.03 12.67
N THR A 275 82.48 -5.03 12.76
CA THR A 275 82.91 -3.62 12.81
C THR A 275 83.70 -3.25 14.06
N ASN A 276 83.39 -3.87 15.20
CA ASN A 276 84.13 -3.64 16.44
C ASN A 276 85.49 -4.36 16.45
N PHE A 277 85.62 -5.49 15.75
CA PHE A 277 86.90 -6.18 15.58
C PHE A 277 87.84 -5.47 14.59
N ALA A 278 87.30 -4.81 13.56
CA ALA A 278 88.07 -4.10 12.54
C ALA A 278 88.52 -2.68 12.96
N ARG A 279 88.15 -2.23 14.16
CA ARG A 279 88.60 -0.97 14.78
C ARG A 279 89.78 -1.21 15.71
#